data_AF-A0A433PPY9-F1
#
_entry.id   AF-A0A433PPY9-F1
#
_cell.length_a   1.000
_cell.length_b   1.000
_cell.length_c   1.000
_cell.angle_alpha   90.00
_cell.angle_beta   90.00
_cell.angle_gamma   90.00
#
_symmetry.space_group_name_H-M   'P 1'
#
loop_
_entity.id
_entity.type
_entity.pdbx_description
1 polymer ?
#
loop_
_entity_poly.entity_id
_entity_poly.type
_entity_poly.pdbx_seq_one_letter_code
_entity_poly.pdbx_strand_id
1 'polypeptide(L)'
;MILECGKNVQKGYIILLQHSKTTGEEDPDTLVTYVDETLKLVTIVTSLFYDEFHPFLYDQHTSKPFKEFATFDAAVDEFFSAIESQKIDLKSRQQEEAAIKKLEAVRNEQEKRIKALESLQLSNERKAQLIELNLQMVDAAILIIRNAIASSMDWKELGDLVANEKRKDNPIARMIDSLKLETNQLALRLSDPTESENESDLFDSSDEEETTISANITEPQVWIVDVDIYLTAFANARKYYEQKKQSAMKQDKTVAASAKAYKSAERKIRQDLKETKITATINKIRKPFWFEKFLWFVSTENYLVIAGRDMQQNELLGGWLRVMTAVLTLATILHWRRYNCVSFVIDDIYVHADLHGAASVIVKNSISGEPIPPSTLYQAGIMSVCQSKAWDAKIITSAYWVTHEQCVRAPGIQNGTYWRVPYYR
;
A
#
# COMPACT_ATOMS: atom_id res chain seq x y z
N MET A 1 23.44 52.84 -25.26
CA MET A 1 22.84 53.37 -24.01
C MET A 1 22.96 52.29 -22.95
N ILE A 2 24.05 52.35 -22.18
CA ILE A 2 24.23 51.56 -20.96
C ILE A 2 23.43 52.34 -19.90
N LEU A 3 22.22 51.87 -19.61
CA LEU A 3 21.35 52.48 -18.60
C LEU A 3 21.70 51.91 -17.22
N GLU A 4 22.11 52.83 -16.34
CA GLU A 4 21.91 52.82 -14.88
C GLU A 4 21.84 51.47 -14.18
N CYS A 5 23.01 50.90 -13.89
CA CYS A 5 23.15 49.85 -12.88
C CYS A 5 23.06 50.51 -11.49
N GLY A 6 21.84 50.74 -11.01
CA GLY A 6 21.58 51.42 -9.73
C GLY A 6 20.25 51.03 -9.10
N LYS A 7 20.28 50.03 -8.21
CA LYS A 7 19.30 49.77 -7.13
C LYS A 7 17.83 49.47 -7.49
N ASN A 8 17.48 49.14 -8.73
CA ASN A 8 16.14 48.59 -8.99
C ASN A 8 16.20 47.06 -8.94
N VAL A 9 15.72 46.47 -7.85
CA VAL A 9 15.63 45.01 -7.72
C VAL A 9 14.67 44.54 -8.81
N GLN A 10 15.15 43.64 -9.66
CA GLN A 10 14.38 43.16 -10.80
C GLN A 10 13.20 42.33 -10.30
N LYS A 11 11.98 42.75 -10.67
CA LYS A 11 10.73 42.06 -10.33
C LYS A 11 10.67 40.68 -11.00
N GLY A 12 9.83 39.81 -10.47
CA GLY A 12 9.57 38.49 -11.06
C GLY A 12 8.10 38.32 -11.42
N TYR A 13 7.81 37.61 -12.50
CA TYR A 13 6.45 37.30 -12.93
C TYR A 13 6.31 35.79 -13.14
N ILE A 14 5.23 35.22 -12.63
CA ILE A 14 4.83 33.84 -12.90
C ILE A 14 3.56 33.88 -13.74
N ILE A 15 3.56 33.16 -14.86
CA ILE A 15 2.40 32.99 -15.73
C ILE A 15 1.60 31.77 -15.27
N LEU A 16 0.29 31.95 -15.15
CA LEU A 16 -0.65 30.90 -14.76
C LEU A 16 -1.42 30.42 -15.99
N LEU A 17 -1.61 29.11 -16.09
CA LEU A 17 -2.47 28.47 -17.07
C LEU A 17 -3.84 28.21 -16.45
N GLN A 18 -4.90 28.74 -17.07
CA GLN A 18 -6.27 28.31 -16.82
C GLN A 18 -6.58 27.13 -17.73
N HIS A 19 -6.93 25.98 -17.14
CA HIS A 19 -7.53 24.91 -17.92
C HIS A 19 -9.02 25.22 -18.13
N SER A 20 -9.37 25.81 -19.27
CA SER A 20 -10.74 25.79 -19.76
C SER A 20 -10.87 24.61 -20.73
N LYS A 21 -11.37 23.46 -20.27
CA LYS A 21 -11.81 22.41 -21.20
C LYS A 21 -13.29 22.56 -21.48
N THR A 22 -13.60 22.84 -22.75
CA THR A 22 -14.91 22.70 -23.39
C THR A 22 -15.36 21.25 -23.37
N THR A 23 -16.49 20.99 -22.69
CA THR A 23 -17.52 19.97 -22.97
C THR A 23 -17.08 18.68 -23.68
N GLY A 24 -17.09 17.54 -22.98
CA GLY A 24 -17.31 16.24 -23.64
C GLY A 24 -16.79 14.96 -22.95
N GLU A 25 -15.73 15.02 -22.16
CA GLU A 25 -15.13 13.82 -21.55
C GLU A 25 -15.09 13.96 -20.02
N GLU A 26 -15.84 13.09 -19.33
CA GLU A 26 -15.82 12.99 -17.87
C GLU A 26 -14.51 12.33 -17.41
N ASP A 27 -13.54 13.15 -16.99
CA ASP A 27 -12.36 12.71 -16.23
C ASP A 27 -12.65 12.75 -14.71
N PRO A 28 -12.10 11.80 -13.93
CA PRO A 28 -12.30 11.68 -12.48
C PRO A 28 -11.62 12.78 -11.64
N ASP A 29 -11.06 13.83 -12.26
CA ASP A 29 -10.39 14.97 -11.62
C ASP A 29 -11.34 16.11 -11.18
N THR A 30 -12.62 16.01 -11.52
CA THR A 30 -13.58 17.06 -11.19
C THR A 30 -14.10 16.88 -9.76
N LEU A 31 -13.53 17.61 -8.80
CA LEU A 31 -14.08 17.72 -7.44
C LEU A 31 -15.39 18.52 -7.47
N VAL A 32 -16.52 17.83 -7.64
CA VAL A 32 -17.85 18.37 -7.36
C VAL A 32 -18.13 18.17 -5.86
N THR A 33 -17.84 19.19 -5.05
CA THR A 33 -18.34 19.23 -3.67
C THR A 33 -19.79 19.70 -3.68
N TYR A 34 -20.73 18.81 -3.39
CA TYR A 34 -22.12 19.17 -3.12
C TYR A 34 -22.22 19.83 -1.74
N VAL A 35 -22.53 21.13 -1.73
CA VAL A 35 -22.94 21.83 -0.51
C VAL A 35 -24.28 22.52 -0.81
N ASP A 36 -25.32 21.92 -0.24
CA ASP A 36 -26.66 22.44 0.08
C ASP A 36 -27.53 23.12 -0.98
N GLU A 37 -28.84 22.89 -0.84
CA GLU A 37 -29.87 22.97 -1.87
C GLU A 37 -30.41 24.38 -2.18
N THR A 38 -29.68 25.46 -1.89
CA THR A 38 -30.17 26.82 -2.16
C THR A 38 -29.07 27.77 -2.65
N LEU A 39 -29.33 28.35 -3.83
CA LEU A 39 -28.51 29.26 -4.64
C LEU A 39 -27.46 28.61 -5.57
N LYS A 40 -27.89 28.45 -6.83
CA LYS A 40 -27.07 28.18 -8.00
C LYS A 40 -26.02 29.28 -8.22
N LEU A 41 -24.86 29.13 -7.61
CA LEU A 41 -23.61 29.74 -8.07
C LEU A 41 -22.61 28.60 -8.23
N VAL A 42 -22.56 28.04 -9.44
CA VAL A 42 -21.55 27.09 -9.87
C VAL A 42 -20.22 27.82 -9.80
N THR A 43 -19.54 27.72 -8.66
CA THR A 43 -18.17 28.21 -8.52
C THR A 43 -17.30 27.19 -9.24
N ILE A 44 -17.05 27.42 -10.53
CA ILE A 44 -16.06 26.68 -11.29
C ILE A 44 -14.72 26.99 -10.63
N VAL A 45 -14.22 26.08 -9.80
CA VAL A 45 -12.85 26.16 -9.29
C VAL A 45 -11.94 25.87 -10.47
N THR A 46 -11.64 26.89 -11.26
CA THR A 46 -10.62 26.81 -12.31
C THR A 46 -9.29 26.56 -11.62
N SER A 47 -8.80 25.33 -11.67
CA SER A 47 -7.45 24.99 -11.19
C SER A 47 -6.43 25.76 -12.03
N LEU A 48 -5.74 26.70 -11.39
CA LEU A 48 -4.67 27.50 -11.98
C LEU A 48 -3.34 26.77 -11.79
N PHE A 49 -2.67 26.46 -12.89
CA PHE A 49 -1.36 25.81 -12.87
C PHE A 49 -0.23 26.80 -13.17
N TYR A 50 0.95 26.57 -12.59
CA TYR A 50 2.13 27.38 -12.85
C TYR A 50 2.73 26.92 -14.18
N ASP A 51 2.85 27.82 -15.16
CA ASP A 51 3.31 27.52 -16.52
C ASP A 51 4.80 27.87 -16.67
N GLU A 52 5.08 29.18 -16.67
CA GLU A 52 6.41 29.74 -16.94
C GLU A 52 6.69 30.90 -15.98
N PHE A 53 7.96 31.18 -15.71
CA PHE A 53 8.39 32.32 -14.91
C PHE A 53 9.41 33.18 -15.69
N HIS A 54 9.29 34.50 -15.56
CA HIS A 54 10.09 35.45 -16.32
C HIS A 54 10.53 36.66 -15.47
N PRO A 55 11.73 37.24 -15.72
CA PRO A 55 12.16 38.48 -15.07
C PRO A 55 11.39 39.73 -15.52
N PHE A 56 10.67 39.65 -16.64
CA PHE A 56 9.84 40.72 -17.18
C PHE A 56 8.52 40.14 -17.69
N LEU A 57 7.45 40.92 -17.62
CA LEU A 57 6.19 40.57 -18.27
C LEU A 57 6.32 40.88 -19.76
N TYR A 58 6.40 39.84 -20.60
CA TYR A 58 6.39 40.01 -22.06
C TYR A 58 4.96 40.26 -22.56
N ASP A 59 4.84 41.06 -23.62
CA ASP A 59 3.54 41.49 -24.17
C ASP A 59 2.64 40.32 -24.62
N GLN A 60 3.27 39.20 -24.98
CA GLN A 60 2.59 37.94 -25.35
C GLN A 60 1.84 37.28 -24.18
N HIS A 61 2.21 37.59 -22.94
CA HIS A 61 1.60 37.03 -21.73
C HIS A 61 0.69 38.01 -20.99
N THR A 62 0.53 39.26 -21.47
CA THR A 62 -0.36 40.26 -20.87
C THR A 62 -1.82 39.79 -20.81
N SER A 63 -2.23 38.94 -21.75
CA SER A 63 -3.57 38.36 -21.81
C SER A 63 -3.78 37.14 -20.92
N LYS A 64 -2.72 36.56 -20.35
CA LYS A 64 -2.79 35.40 -19.45
C LYS A 64 -2.84 35.87 -17.98
N PRO A 65 -3.45 35.10 -17.05
CA PRO A 65 -3.35 35.42 -15.63
C PRO A 65 -1.90 35.27 -15.15
N PHE A 66 -1.39 36.25 -14.41
CA PHE A 66 -0.02 36.24 -13.89
C PHE A 66 0.06 36.70 -12.43
N LYS A 67 1.12 36.28 -11.73
CA LYS A 67 1.44 36.67 -10.35
C LYS A 67 2.76 37.43 -10.34
N GLU A 68 2.74 38.65 -9.81
CA GLU A 68 3.91 39.53 -9.70
C GLU A 68 4.59 39.38 -8.33
N PHE A 69 5.92 39.39 -8.33
CA PHE A 69 6.78 39.31 -7.15
C PHE A 69 7.78 40.46 -7.12
N ALA A 70 8.15 40.87 -5.90
CA ALA A 70 9.08 41.97 -5.67
C ALA A 70 10.49 41.70 -6.21
N THR A 71 10.91 40.42 -6.24
CA THR A 71 12.21 40.00 -6.78
C THR A 71 12.03 38.79 -7.70
N PHE A 72 12.89 38.67 -8.72
CA PHE A 72 12.92 37.49 -9.57
C PHE A 72 13.21 36.21 -8.77
N ASP A 73 14.14 36.27 -7.81
CA ASP A 73 14.47 35.15 -6.94
C ASP A 73 13.25 34.65 -6.14
N ALA A 74 12.39 35.56 -5.66
CA ALA A 74 11.15 35.19 -4.96
C ALA A 74 10.14 34.50 -5.88
N ALA A 75 10.07 34.91 -7.17
CA ALA A 75 9.24 34.23 -8.16
C ALA A 75 9.76 32.83 -8.47
N VAL A 76 11.09 32.66 -8.58
CA VAL A 76 11.73 31.36 -8.81
C VAL A 76 11.46 30.41 -7.64
N ASP A 77 11.66 30.87 -6.40
CA ASP A 77 11.43 30.08 -5.20
C ASP A 77 9.97 29.62 -5.08
N GLU A 78 9.00 30.51 -5.34
CA GLU A 78 7.58 30.15 -5.35
C GLU A 78 7.26 29.16 -6.48
N PHE A 79 7.74 29.41 -7.70
CA PHE A 79 7.45 28.57 -8.87
C PHE A 79 7.88 27.12 -8.65
N PHE A 80 9.13 26.91 -8.22
CA PHE A 80 9.63 25.56 -7.97
C PHE A 80 8.99 24.93 -6.73
N SER A 81 8.67 25.71 -5.69
CA SER A 81 7.92 25.19 -4.53
C SER A 81 6.52 24.70 -4.92
N ALA A 82 5.83 25.46 -5.79
CA ALA A 82 4.48 25.11 -6.25
C ALA A 82 4.48 23.91 -7.20
N ILE A 83 5.41 23.84 -8.16
CA ILE A 83 5.54 22.69 -9.08
C ILE A 83 5.94 21.42 -8.34
N GLU A 84 6.83 21.50 -7.35
CA GLU A 84 7.18 20.35 -6.52
C GLU A 84 5.97 19.84 -5.74
N SER A 85 5.15 20.74 -5.16
CA SER A 85 3.89 20.38 -4.51
C SER A 85 2.95 19.66 -5.48
N GLN A 86 2.70 20.25 -6.66
CA GLN A 86 1.82 19.66 -7.67
C GLN A 86 2.31 18.29 -8.13
N LYS A 87 3.63 18.12 -8.31
CA LYS A 87 4.23 16.84 -8.69
C LYS A 87 4.03 15.77 -7.62
N ILE A 88 4.12 16.15 -6.34
CA ILE A 88 3.89 15.24 -5.22
C ILE A 88 2.41 14.86 -5.13
N ASP A 89 1.50 15.82 -5.31
CA ASP A 89 0.05 15.57 -5.32
C ASP A 89 -0.34 14.61 -6.45
N LEU A 90 0.16 14.85 -7.67
CA LEU A 90 -0.05 13.96 -8.82
C LEU A 90 0.47 12.55 -8.54
N LYS A 91 1.67 12.42 -7.94
CA LYS A 91 2.23 11.11 -7.59
C LYS A 91 1.41 10.40 -6.51
N SER A 92 0.96 11.13 -5.48
CA SER A 92 0.10 10.61 -4.43
C SER A 92 -1.21 10.08 -5.01
N ARG A 93 -1.83 10.87 -5.90
CA ARG A 93 -3.06 10.50 -6.59
C ARG A 93 -2.89 9.27 -7.47
N GLN A 94 -1.83 9.19 -8.29
CA GLN A 94 -1.52 8.00 -9.10
C GLN A 94 -1.35 6.75 -8.23
N GLN A 95 -0.75 6.88 -7.05
CA GLN A 95 -0.61 5.78 -6.09
C GLN A 95 -1.96 5.36 -5.48
N GLU A 96 -2.84 6.32 -5.17
CA GLU A 96 -4.22 6.05 -4.72
C GLU A 96 -5.03 5.34 -5.80
N GLU A 97 -4.99 5.80 -7.05
CA GLU A 97 -5.67 5.15 -8.18
C GLU A 97 -5.14 3.73 -8.43
N ALA A 98 -3.82 3.54 -8.37
CA ALA A 98 -3.22 2.21 -8.51
C ALA A 98 -3.62 1.27 -7.36
N ALA A 99 -3.77 1.80 -6.14
CA ALA A 99 -4.26 1.07 -4.99
C ALA A 99 -5.74 0.64 -5.16
N ILE A 100 -6.60 1.53 -5.65
CA ILE A 100 -8.01 1.23 -5.95
C ILE A 100 -8.12 0.14 -7.02
N LYS A 101 -7.40 0.28 -8.13
CA LYS A 101 -7.39 -0.71 -9.22
C LYS A 101 -6.96 -2.11 -8.75
N LYS A 102 -5.97 -2.19 -7.85
CA LYS A 102 -5.55 -3.47 -7.25
C LYS A 102 -6.68 -4.11 -6.42
N LEU A 103 -7.43 -3.30 -5.68
CA LEU A 103 -8.50 -3.77 -4.82
C LEU A 103 -9.70 -4.27 -5.65
N GLU A 104 -10.04 -3.55 -6.72
CA GLU A 104 -11.06 -3.97 -7.70
C GLU A 104 -10.66 -5.26 -8.43
N ALA A 105 -9.39 -5.41 -8.83
CA ALA A 105 -8.92 -6.64 -9.46
C ALA A 105 -9.11 -7.86 -8.56
N VAL A 106 -8.79 -7.73 -7.27
CA VAL A 106 -9.02 -8.80 -6.27
C VAL A 106 -10.52 -9.11 -6.15
N ARG A 107 -11.39 -8.09 -6.08
CA ARG A 107 -12.84 -8.29 -6.02
C ARG A 107 -13.37 -9.07 -7.22
N ASN A 108 -12.99 -8.64 -8.42
CA ASN A 108 -13.45 -9.23 -9.68
C ASN A 108 -12.99 -10.69 -9.82
N GLU A 109 -11.77 -11.02 -9.38
CA GLU A 109 -11.27 -12.40 -9.37
C GLU A 109 -12.11 -13.31 -8.46
N GLN A 110 -12.43 -12.83 -7.24
CA GLN A 110 -13.25 -13.61 -6.30
C GLN A 110 -14.68 -13.79 -6.81
N GLU A 111 -15.27 -12.74 -7.39
CA GLU A 111 -16.62 -12.80 -7.95
C GLU A 111 -16.70 -13.79 -9.13
N LYS A 112 -15.72 -13.77 -10.04
CA LYS A 112 -15.63 -14.74 -11.13
C LYS A 112 -15.57 -16.18 -10.61
N ARG A 113 -14.80 -16.42 -9.54
CA ARG A 113 -14.68 -17.74 -8.94
C ARG A 113 -15.99 -18.21 -8.31
N ILE A 114 -16.72 -17.32 -7.64
CA ILE A 114 -18.04 -17.62 -7.05
C ILE A 114 -19.05 -17.91 -8.16
N LYS A 115 -19.13 -17.07 -9.20
CA LYS A 115 -20.03 -17.28 -10.35
C LYS A 115 -19.76 -18.60 -11.07
N ALA A 116 -18.50 -19.00 -11.20
CA ALA A 116 -18.15 -20.29 -11.79
C ALA A 116 -18.61 -21.49 -10.95
N LEU A 117 -18.62 -21.37 -9.62
CA LEU A 117 -19.14 -22.41 -8.73
C LEU A 117 -20.67 -22.46 -8.74
N GLU A 118 -21.32 -21.31 -8.89
CA GLU A 118 -22.78 -21.20 -9.01
C GLU A 118 -23.29 -21.76 -10.35
N SER A 119 -22.66 -21.40 -11.47
CA SER A 119 -23.02 -21.96 -12.78
C SER A 119 -22.81 -23.47 -12.84
N LEU A 120 -21.78 -24.00 -12.15
CA LEU A 120 -21.55 -25.43 -12.02
C LEU A 120 -22.65 -26.13 -11.21
N GLN A 121 -23.17 -25.50 -10.15
CA GLN A 121 -24.29 -26.03 -9.37
C GLN A 121 -25.56 -26.11 -10.20
N LEU A 122 -25.91 -25.02 -10.89
CA LEU A 122 -27.06 -24.97 -11.78
C LEU A 122 -26.96 -26.01 -12.90
N SER A 123 -25.79 -26.14 -13.52
CA SER A 123 -25.55 -27.15 -14.56
C SER A 123 -25.71 -28.58 -14.02
N ASN A 124 -25.17 -28.88 -12.83
CA ASN A 124 -25.29 -30.21 -12.23
C ASN A 124 -26.73 -30.53 -11.80
N GLU A 125 -27.45 -29.54 -11.27
CA GLU A 125 -28.87 -29.68 -10.95
C GLU A 125 -29.71 -29.97 -12.19
N ARG A 126 -29.52 -29.20 -13.26
CA ARG A 126 -30.23 -29.42 -14.52
C ARG A 126 -29.92 -30.80 -15.11
N LYS A 127 -28.66 -31.23 -15.10
CA LYS A 127 -28.25 -32.57 -15.53
C LYS A 127 -28.94 -33.67 -14.72
N ALA A 128 -29.03 -33.52 -13.40
CA ALA A 128 -29.69 -34.49 -12.55
C ALA A 128 -31.20 -34.57 -12.85
N GLN A 129 -31.87 -33.43 -12.97
CA GLN A 129 -33.28 -33.33 -13.31
C GLN A 129 -33.58 -33.99 -14.67
N LEU A 130 -32.76 -33.74 -15.68
CA LEU A 130 -32.93 -34.33 -17.01
C LEU A 130 -32.79 -35.86 -17.01
N ILE A 131 -31.90 -36.41 -16.17
CA ILE A 131 -31.79 -37.86 -15.96
C ILE A 131 -33.04 -38.39 -15.27
N GLU A 132 -33.56 -37.69 -14.26
CA GLU A 132 -34.78 -38.09 -13.52
C GLU A 132 -36.02 -38.11 -14.42
N LEU A 133 -36.17 -37.10 -15.29
CA LEU A 133 -37.28 -37.03 -16.25
C LEU A 133 -37.24 -38.16 -17.29
N ASN A 134 -36.03 -38.60 -17.68
CA ASN A 134 -35.82 -39.58 -18.75
C ASN A 134 -35.32 -40.95 -18.23
N LEU A 135 -35.60 -41.30 -16.96
CA LEU A 135 -35.04 -42.48 -16.28
C LEU A 135 -35.12 -43.79 -17.07
N GLN A 136 -36.30 -44.10 -17.59
CA GLN A 136 -36.55 -45.37 -18.29
C GLN A 136 -35.68 -45.50 -19.55
N MET A 137 -35.55 -44.41 -20.31
CA MET A 137 -34.74 -44.41 -21.53
C MET A 137 -33.25 -44.49 -21.21
N VAL A 138 -32.79 -43.78 -20.17
CA VAL A 138 -31.39 -43.81 -19.73
C VAL A 138 -30.99 -45.21 -19.25
N ASP A 139 -31.80 -45.86 -18.40
CA ASP A 139 -31.51 -47.22 -17.94
C ASP A 139 -31.51 -48.24 -19.09
N ALA A 140 -32.42 -48.11 -20.06
CA ALA A 140 -32.44 -48.97 -21.24
C ALA A 140 -31.16 -48.78 -22.09
N ALA A 141 -30.70 -47.54 -22.29
CA ALA A 141 -29.45 -47.25 -22.99
C ALA A 141 -28.24 -47.88 -22.27
N ILE A 142 -28.15 -47.70 -20.95
CA ILE A 142 -27.09 -48.30 -20.12
C ILE A 142 -27.09 -49.83 -20.26
N LEU A 143 -28.26 -50.46 -20.20
CA LEU A 143 -28.39 -51.91 -20.30
C LEU A 143 -27.92 -52.45 -21.66
N ILE A 144 -28.30 -51.80 -22.76
CA ILE A 144 -27.87 -52.19 -24.11
C ILE A 144 -26.35 -52.13 -24.23
N ILE A 145 -25.74 -51.04 -23.76
CA ILE A 145 -24.28 -50.87 -23.81
C ILE A 145 -23.58 -51.89 -22.91
N ARG A 146 -24.08 -52.15 -21.69
CA ARG A 146 -23.53 -53.20 -20.81
C ARG A 146 -23.58 -54.58 -21.45
N ASN A 147 -24.68 -54.93 -22.11
CA ASN A 147 -24.83 -56.23 -22.78
C ASN A 147 -23.85 -56.38 -23.95
N ALA A 148 -23.60 -55.31 -24.71
CA ALA A 148 -22.61 -55.30 -25.77
C ALA A 148 -21.18 -55.46 -25.24
N ILE A 149 -20.85 -54.79 -24.12
CA ILE A 149 -19.56 -54.95 -23.43
C ILE A 149 -19.40 -56.37 -22.89
N ALA A 150 -20.45 -56.94 -22.28
CA ALA A 150 -20.43 -58.32 -21.77
C ALA A 150 -20.22 -59.36 -22.87
N SER A 151 -20.68 -59.05 -24.08
CA SER A 151 -20.48 -59.86 -25.29
C SER A 151 -19.06 -59.71 -25.88
N SER A 152 -18.18 -58.94 -25.23
CA SER A 152 -16.80 -58.64 -25.69
C SER A 152 -16.74 -58.02 -27.08
N MET A 153 -17.76 -57.23 -27.45
CA MET A 153 -17.83 -56.52 -28.72
C MET A 153 -16.78 -55.41 -28.76
N ASP A 154 -16.06 -55.28 -29.88
CA ASP A 154 -15.07 -54.21 -30.00
C ASP A 154 -15.73 -52.83 -30.07
N TRP A 155 -15.03 -51.82 -29.58
CA TRP A 155 -15.56 -50.46 -29.44
C TRP A 155 -15.90 -49.81 -30.77
N LYS A 156 -15.14 -50.14 -31.82
CA LYS A 156 -15.41 -49.65 -33.17
C LYS A 156 -16.69 -50.27 -33.72
N GLU A 157 -16.89 -51.56 -33.48
CA GLU A 157 -18.12 -52.28 -33.85
C GLU A 157 -19.33 -51.78 -33.05
N LEU A 158 -19.16 -51.43 -31.77
CA LEU A 158 -20.22 -50.84 -30.95
C LEU A 158 -20.64 -49.46 -31.48
N GLY A 159 -19.68 -48.63 -31.90
CA GLY A 159 -19.95 -47.35 -32.55
C GLY A 159 -20.72 -47.52 -33.87
N ASP A 160 -20.30 -48.47 -34.70
CA ASP A 160 -20.98 -48.80 -35.96
C ASP A 160 -22.41 -49.34 -35.72
N LEU A 161 -22.60 -50.16 -34.67
CA LEU A 161 -23.90 -50.67 -34.26
C LEU A 161 -24.84 -49.53 -33.85
N VAL A 162 -24.38 -48.61 -32.99
CA VAL A 162 -25.17 -47.44 -32.58
C VAL A 162 -25.50 -46.56 -33.77
N ALA A 163 -24.57 -46.36 -34.72
CA ALA A 163 -24.83 -45.60 -35.94
C ALA A 163 -25.86 -46.28 -36.87
N ASN A 164 -25.86 -47.60 -36.95
CA ASN A 164 -26.87 -48.38 -37.69
C ASN A 164 -28.24 -48.30 -37.03
N GLU A 165 -28.31 -48.41 -35.71
CA GLU A 165 -29.56 -48.31 -34.95
C GLU A 165 -30.14 -46.88 -34.96
N LYS A 166 -29.27 -45.85 -34.99
CA LYS A 166 -29.69 -44.46 -35.24
C LYS A 166 -30.34 -44.30 -36.63
N ARG A 167 -29.81 -44.95 -37.66
CA ARG A 167 -30.39 -44.93 -39.02
C ARG A 167 -31.77 -45.61 -39.10
N LYS A 168 -32.05 -46.55 -38.20
CA LYS A 168 -33.36 -47.21 -38.07
C LYS A 168 -34.36 -46.42 -37.21
N ASP A 169 -33.99 -45.21 -36.77
CA ASP A 169 -34.79 -44.31 -35.92
C ASP A 169 -35.24 -44.94 -34.59
N ASN A 170 -34.36 -45.72 -33.96
CA ASN A 170 -34.60 -46.22 -32.62
C ASN A 170 -34.51 -45.07 -31.60
N PRO A 171 -35.54 -44.83 -30.76
CA PRO A 171 -35.57 -43.70 -29.82
C PRO A 171 -34.41 -43.71 -28.83
N ILE A 172 -33.96 -44.89 -28.38
CA ILE A 172 -32.84 -45.03 -27.44
C ILE A 172 -31.51 -44.74 -28.15
N ALA A 173 -31.34 -45.22 -29.40
CA ALA A 173 -30.13 -44.98 -30.17
C ALA A 173 -29.97 -43.49 -30.54
N ARG A 174 -31.09 -42.79 -30.81
CA ARG A 174 -31.10 -41.34 -31.07
C ARG A 174 -30.67 -40.52 -29.86
N MET A 175 -30.97 -40.99 -28.65
CA MET A 175 -30.56 -40.35 -27.39
C MET A 175 -29.05 -40.46 -27.14
N ILE A 176 -28.38 -41.49 -27.66
CA ILE A 176 -26.93 -41.64 -27.49
C ILE A 176 -26.23 -40.63 -28.40
N ASP A 177 -25.47 -39.69 -27.85
CA ASP A 177 -24.67 -38.76 -28.67
C ASP A 177 -23.32 -39.40 -29.03
N SER A 178 -22.49 -39.63 -28.01
CA SER A 178 -21.12 -40.13 -28.13
C SER A 178 -20.75 -41.10 -27.01
N LEU A 179 -19.83 -42.02 -27.31
CA LEU A 179 -19.30 -43.01 -26.37
C LEU A 179 -17.93 -42.53 -25.85
N LYS A 180 -17.84 -42.17 -24.57
CA LYS A 180 -16.59 -41.70 -23.91
C LYS A 180 -15.93 -42.84 -23.16
N LEU A 181 -15.32 -43.72 -23.96
CA LEU A 181 -14.83 -45.03 -23.57
C LEU A 181 -13.64 -44.97 -22.59
N GLU A 182 -12.76 -43.98 -22.73
CA GLU A 182 -11.61 -43.79 -21.84
C GLU A 182 -12.01 -43.56 -20.38
N THR A 183 -13.18 -42.96 -20.18
CA THR A 183 -13.73 -42.62 -18.86
C THR A 183 -14.87 -43.55 -18.43
N ASN A 184 -15.19 -44.58 -19.22
CA ASN A 184 -16.36 -45.45 -19.05
C ASN A 184 -17.69 -44.68 -18.93
N GLN A 185 -17.83 -43.61 -19.71
CA GLN A 185 -19.00 -42.73 -19.70
C GLN A 185 -19.73 -42.76 -21.04
N LEU A 186 -21.05 -42.59 -20.97
CA LEU A 186 -21.96 -42.50 -22.11
C LEU A 186 -22.53 -41.08 -22.14
N ALA A 187 -22.30 -40.33 -23.23
CA ALA A 187 -22.89 -39.02 -23.40
C ALA A 187 -24.29 -39.17 -24.00
N LEU A 188 -25.31 -38.76 -23.24
CA LEU A 188 -26.70 -38.82 -23.63
C LEU A 188 -27.26 -37.43 -23.92
N ARG A 189 -27.98 -37.33 -25.01
CA ARG A 189 -28.72 -36.15 -25.44
C ARG A 189 -30.11 -36.20 -24.79
N LEU A 190 -30.29 -35.44 -23.71
CA LEU A 190 -31.52 -35.40 -22.91
C LEU A 190 -32.26 -34.07 -23.09
N SER A 191 -33.57 -34.13 -23.18
CA SER A 191 -34.49 -32.98 -23.27
C SER A 191 -35.56 -33.09 -22.19
N ASP A 192 -36.07 -31.94 -21.75
CA ASP A 192 -37.17 -31.87 -20.79
C ASP A 192 -38.49 -32.12 -21.52
N PRO A 193 -39.25 -33.20 -21.20
CA PRO A 193 -40.52 -33.47 -21.85
C PRO A 193 -41.59 -32.40 -21.52
N THR A 194 -41.46 -31.74 -20.36
CA THR A 194 -42.46 -30.80 -19.83
C THR A 194 -42.29 -29.38 -20.36
N GLU A 195 -41.10 -29.00 -20.82
CA GLU A 195 -40.87 -27.68 -21.45
C GLU A 195 -41.66 -27.52 -22.77
N SER A 196 -42.04 -28.62 -23.42
CA SER A 196 -42.87 -28.57 -24.63
C SER A 196 -44.35 -28.27 -24.37
N GLU A 197 -44.83 -28.39 -23.13
CA GLU A 197 -46.23 -28.18 -22.75
C GLU A 197 -46.45 -26.93 -21.88
N ASN A 198 -45.41 -26.35 -21.28
CA ASN A 198 -45.55 -25.31 -20.22
C ASN A 198 -45.49 -23.84 -20.69
N GLU A 199 -45.24 -23.55 -21.97
CA GLU A 199 -45.28 -22.17 -22.51
C GLU A 199 -46.68 -21.72 -22.98
N SER A 200 -47.74 -22.49 -22.69
CA SER A 200 -49.13 -22.04 -22.92
C SER A 200 -49.84 -21.45 -21.70
N ASP A 201 -49.30 -21.60 -20.48
CA ASP A 201 -50.03 -21.27 -19.24
C ASP A 201 -49.32 -20.29 -18.27
N LEU A 202 -48.31 -19.53 -18.74
CA LEU A 202 -47.72 -18.44 -17.93
C LEU A 202 -48.51 -17.13 -18.10
N PHE A 203 -49.62 -17.06 -17.37
CA PHE A 203 -50.18 -15.89 -16.68
C PHE A 203 -50.04 -14.53 -17.40
N ASP A 204 -51.02 -14.25 -18.25
CA ASP A 204 -51.55 -12.91 -18.53
C ASP A 204 -51.93 -12.22 -17.20
N SER A 205 -51.09 -11.29 -16.79
CA SER A 205 -51.46 -10.24 -15.85
C SER A 205 -51.10 -8.91 -16.49
N SER A 206 -52.03 -8.45 -17.33
CA SER A 206 -52.34 -7.06 -17.66
C SER A 206 -51.19 -6.06 -17.49
N ASP A 207 -50.56 -5.70 -18.59
CA ASP A 207 -50.48 -4.28 -18.95
C ASP A 207 -50.40 -4.17 -20.47
N GLU A 208 -51.31 -3.36 -20.99
CA GLU A 208 -51.50 -3.05 -22.40
C GLU A 208 -50.24 -2.42 -22.99
N GLU A 209 -49.57 -3.08 -23.94
CA GLU A 209 -49.01 -2.43 -25.14
C GLU A 209 -48.94 -3.44 -26.29
N GLU A 210 -49.76 -3.23 -27.32
CA GLU A 210 -49.74 -3.97 -28.57
C GLU A 210 -48.36 -3.87 -29.23
N THR A 211 -47.55 -4.92 -29.10
CA THR A 211 -46.42 -5.16 -29.99
C THR A 211 -46.55 -6.54 -30.61
N THR A 212 -46.77 -6.54 -31.92
CA THR A 212 -46.79 -7.71 -32.79
C THR A 212 -45.43 -8.41 -32.76
N ILE A 213 -45.31 -9.47 -31.96
CA ILE A 213 -44.12 -10.33 -31.93
C ILE A 213 -44.46 -11.66 -32.58
N SER A 214 -43.81 -11.91 -33.72
CA SER A 214 -43.83 -13.16 -34.49
C SER A 214 -43.46 -14.36 -33.61
N ALA A 215 -44.35 -15.34 -33.55
CA ALA A 215 -44.16 -16.62 -32.88
C ALA A 215 -42.97 -17.39 -33.48
N ASN A 216 -41.80 -17.29 -32.85
CA ASN A 216 -40.69 -18.22 -33.06
C ASN A 216 -40.99 -19.48 -32.26
N ILE A 217 -41.17 -20.61 -32.97
CA ILE A 217 -41.29 -21.94 -32.38
C ILE A 217 -39.93 -22.27 -31.73
N THR A 218 -39.85 -22.16 -30.41
CA THR A 218 -38.63 -22.48 -29.65
C THR A 218 -38.40 -23.99 -29.68
N GLU A 219 -37.35 -24.44 -30.38
CA GLU A 219 -36.94 -25.84 -30.38
C GLU A 219 -36.61 -26.31 -28.94
N PRO A 220 -36.97 -27.55 -28.56
CA PRO A 220 -36.74 -28.06 -27.21
C PRO A 220 -35.24 -27.99 -26.88
N GLN A 221 -34.90 -27.38 -25.74
CA GLN A 221 -33.51 -27.15 -25.37
C GLN A 221 -32.85 -28.48 -25.02
N VAL A 222 -31.92 -28.93 -25.86
CA VAL A 222 -31.30 -30.24 -25.69
C VAL A 222 -29.93 -30.15 -25.05
N TRP A 223 -29.70 -30.98 -24.03
CA TRP A 223 -28.48 -30.99 -23.23
C TRP A 223 -27.74 -32.30 -23.36
N ILE A 224 -26.41 -32.23 -23.43
CA ILE A 224 -25.54 -33.41 -23.44
C ILE A 224 -25.11 -33.69 -21.99
N VAL A 225 -25.48 -34.86 -21.49
CA VAL A 225 -25.24 -35.29 -20.11
C VAL A 225 -24.41 -36.57 -20.12
N ASP A 226 -23.31 -36.56 -19.38
CA ASP A 226 -22.45 -37.73 -19.25
C ASP A 226 -22.99 -38.66 -18.15
N VAL A 227 -23.14 -39.94 -18.47
CA VAL A 227 -23.73 -40.96 -17.59
C VAL A 227 -22.75 -42.11 -17.45
N ASP A 228 -22.50 -42.55 -16.22
CA ASP A 228 -21.60 -43.66 -15.93
C ASP A 228 -22.27 -44.99 -16.29
N ILE A 229 -21.60 -45.78 -17.12
CA ILE A 229 -22.15 -47.04 -17.64
C ILE A 229 -22.29 -48.06 -16.50
N TYR A 230 -21.47 -48.01 -15.44
CA TYR A 230 -21.52 -48.99 -14.36
C TYR A 230 -22.53 -48.66 -13.25
N LEU A 231 -23.16 -47.49 -13.31
CA LEU A 231 -24.18 -47.06 -12.36
C LEU A 231 -25.58 -47.10 -12.98
N THR A 232 -26.62 -47.20 -12.16
CA THR A 232 -28.01 -47.05 -12.62
C THR A 232 -28.32 -45.59 -12.93
N ALA A 233 -29.37 -45.29 -13.70
CA ALA A 233 -29.79 -43.93 -14.00
C ALA A 233 -30.02 -43.10 -12.72
N PHE A 234 -30.69 -43.67 -11.72
CA PHE A 234 -30.87 -43.04 -10.40
C PHE A 234 -29.54 -42.78 -9.67
N ALA A 235 -28.61 -43.73 -9.70
CA ALA A 235 -27.31 -43.53 -9.06
C ALA A 235 -26.49 -42.44 -9.77
N ASN A 236 -26.62 -42.33 -11.09
CA ASN A 236 -26.03 -41.25 -11.87
C ASN A 236 -26.66 -39.88 -11.55
N ALA A 237 -27.98 -39.78 -11.45
CA ALA A 237 -28.65 -38.55 -11.01
C ALA A 237 -28.18 -38.14 -9.59
N ARG A 238 -28.12 -39.11 -8.66
CA ARG A 238 -27.60 -38.88 -7.30
C ARG A 238 -26.16 -38.38 -7.29
N LYS A 239 -25.30 -38.88 -8.18
CA LYS A 239 -23.91 -38.43 -8.33
C LYS A 239 -23.87 -36.93 -8.69
N TYR A 240 -24.74 -36.46 -9.58
CA TYR A 240 -24.84 -35.03 -9.91
C TYR A 240 -25.38 -34.18 -8.77
N TYR A 241 -26.38 -34.66 -8.02
CA TYR A 241 -26.86 -33.96 -6.82
C TYR A 241 -25.79 -33.89 -5.71
N GLU A 242 -25.01 -34.95 -5.53
CA GLU A 242 -23.89 -34.92 -4.59
C GLU A 242 -22.80 -33.94 -5.05
N GLN A 243 -22.51 -33.87 -6.34
CA GLN A 243 -21.61 -32.84 -6.90
C GLN A 243 -22.14 -31.42 -6.72
N LYS A 244 -23.46 -31.18 -6.89
CA LYS A 244 -24.11 -29.90 -6.55
C LYS A 244 -23.85 -29.55 -5.09
N LYS A 245 -24.12 -30.47 -4.16
CA LYS A 245 -23.91 -30.26 -2.72
C LYS A 245 -22.44 -29.95 -2.40
N GLN A 246 -21.50 -30.67 -3.00
CA GLN A 246 -20.07 -30.40 -2.83
C GLN A 246 -19.66 -29.03 -3.39
N SER A 247 -20.20 -28.63 -4.53
CA SER A 247 -19.97 -27.30 -5.11
C SER A 247 -20.57 -26.18 -4.26
N ALA A 248 -21.75 -26.37 -3.68
CA ALA A 248 -22.37 -25.45 -2.72
C ALA A 248 -21.49 -25.28 -1.46
N MET A 249 -21.03 -26.39 -0.87
CA MET A 249 -20.10 -26.34 0.27
C MET A 249 -18.78 -25.65 -0.09
N LYS A 250 -18.28 -25.82 -1.33
CA LYS A 250 -17.11 -25.10 -1.84
C LYS A 250 -17.39 -23.61 -2.03
N GLN A 251 -18.57 -23.24 -2.51
CA GLN A 251 -19.00 -21.84 -2.64
C GLN A 251 -18.98 -21.16 -1.28
N ASP A 252 -19.64 -21.71 -0.25
CA ASP A 252 -19.70 -21.13 1.09
C ASP A 252 -18.29 -20.93 1.69
N LYS A 253 -17.43 -21.94 1.56
CA LYS A 253 -16.04 -21.85 2.00
C LYS A 253 -15.26 -20.78 1.23
N THR A 254 -15.50 -20.65 -0.08
CA THR A 254 -14.87 -19.64 -0.94
C THR A 254 -15.36 -18.23 -0.62
N VAL A 255 -16.64 -18.06 -0.31
CA VAL A 255 -17.22 -16.78 0.14
C VAL A 255 -16.59 -16.36 1.48
N ALA A 256 -16.51 -17.27 2.45
CA ALA A 256 -15.87 -16.98 3.74
C ALA A 256 -14.38 -16.66 3.61
N ALA A 257 -13.65 -17.38 2.75
CA ALA A 257 -12.23 -17.15 2.50
C ALA A 257 -11.98 -15.84 1.73
N SER A 258 -12.79 -15.55 0.71
CA SER A 258 -12.68 -14.33 -0.10
C SER A 258 -12.96 -13.07 0.73
N ALA A 259 -13.96 -13.10 1.62
CA ALA A 259 -14.23 -11.98 2.53
C ALA A 259 -13.03 -11.68 3.46
N LYS A 260 -12.33 -12.71 3.95
CA LYS A 260 -11.11 -12.54 4.76
C LYS A 260 -9.95 -12.00 3.93
N ALA A 261 -9.73 -12.56 2.74
CA ALA A 261 -8.67 -12.13 1.83
C ALA A 261 -8.85 -10.66 1.42
N TYR A 262 -10.08 -10.25 1.08
CA TYR A 262 -10.42 -8.87 0.73
C TYR A 262 -10.10 -7.89 1.87
N LYS A 263 -10.55 -8.18 3.10
CA LYS A 263 -10.24 -7.36 4.27
C LYS A 263 -8.74 -7.26 4.55
N SER A 264 -7.98 -8.34 4.34
CA SER A 264 -6.53 -8.31 4.49
C SER A 264 -5.83 -7.45 3.42
N ALA A 265 -6.29 -7.52 2.17
CA ALA A 265 -5.77 -6.72 1.07
C ALA A 265 -6.07 -5.23 1.30
N GLU A 266 -7.31 -4.90 1.69
CA GLU A 266 -7.73 -3.55 2.07
C GLU A 266 -6.85 -2.97 3.19
N ARG A 267 -6.61 -3.75 4.25
CA ARG A 267 -5.76 -3.30 5.36
C ARG A 267 -4.33 -3.01 4.91
N LYS A 268 -3.74 -3.88 4.08
CA LYS A 268 -2.39 -3.70 3.56
C LYS A 268 -2.30 -2.45 2.69
N ILE A 269 -3.22 -2.29 1.74
CA ILE A 269 -3.29 -1.11 0.88
C ILE A 269 -3.44 0.17 1.71
N ARG A 270 -4.32 0.16 2.72
CA ARG A 270 -4.52 1.30 3.62
C ARG A 270 -3.27 1.64 4.43
N GLN A 271 -2.49 0.63 4.83
CA GLN A 271 -1.21 0.85 5.51
C GLN A 271 -0.18 1.47 4.55
N ASP A 272 -0.03 0.89 3.35
CA ASP A 272 0.89 1.39 2.33
C ASP A 272 0.58 2.85 1.95
N LEU A 273 -0.71 3.20 1.81
CA LEU A 273 -1.14 4.58 1.55
C LEU A 273 -0.82 5.53 2.72
N LYS A 274 -0.94 5.08 3.97
CA LYS A 274 -0.57 5.90 5.15
C LYS A 274 0.94 6.14 5.21
N GLU A 275 1.75 5.12 5.02
CA GLU A 275 3.22 5.23 5.02
C GLU A 275 3.70 6.17 3.89
N THR A 276 3.04 6.08 2.74
CA THR A 276 3.33 6.94 1.59
C THR A 276 2.94 8.39 1.84
N LYS A 277 1.78 8.66 2.47
CA LYS A 277 1.35 10.02 2.87
C LYS A 277 2.32 10.67 3.86
N ILE A 278 2.83 9.90 4.83
CA ILE A 278 3.83 10.40 5.79
C ILE A 278 5.12 10.81 5.06
N THR A 279 5.53 10.03 4.06
CA THR A 279 6.76 10.30 3.27
C THR A 279 6.58 11.45 2.28
N ALA A 280 5.36 11.65 1.75
CA ALA A 280 5.04 12.70 0.79
C ALA A 280 4.88 14.09 1.41
N THR A 281 4.78 14.20 2.74
CA THR A 281 4.68 15.51 3.40
C THR A 281 6.05 16.21 3.31
N ILE A 282 6.13 17.28 2.51
CA ILE A 282 7.34 18.10 2.35
C ILE A 282 7.65 18.80 3.67
N ASN A 283 8.43 18.15 4.53
CA ASN A 283 9.05 18.85 5.64
C ASN A 283 10.25 19.61 5.08
N LYS A 284 10.21 20.94 5.16
CA LYS A 284 11.38 21.80 4.92
C LYS A 284 12.46 21.43 5.94
N ILE A 285 13.32 20.48 5.60
CA ILE A 285 14.38 19.99 6.49
C ILE A 285 15.40 21.12 6.65
N ARG A 286 15.41 21.75 7.83
CA ARG A 286 16.50 22.63 8.26
C ARG A 286 17.79 21.82 8.32
N LYS A 287 18.94 22.43 8.03
CA LYS A 287 20.25 21.79 8.26
C LYS A 287 20.41 21.62 9.79
N PRO A 288 20.36 20.39 10.34
CA PRO A 288 20.51 20.20 11.78
C PRO A 288 21.93 20.60 12.18
N PHE A 289 22.08 21.26 13.33
CA PHE A 289 23.40 21.50 13.87
C PHE A 289 24.02 20.18 14.34
N TRP A 290 25.35 20.07 14.28
CA TRP A 290 26.06 18.83 14.59
C TRP A 290 25.81 18.33 16.03
N PHE A 291 25.56 19.24 16.98
CA PHE A 291 25.35 18.92 18.39
C PHE A 291 23.96 18.34 18.67
N GLU A 292 23.01 18.46 17.74
CA GLU A 292 21.63 17.95 17.92
C GLU A 292 21.54 16.42 17.91
N LYS A 293 22.62 15.76 17.48
CA LYS A 293 22.79 14.31 17.59
C LYS A 293 22.87 13.85 19.06
N PHE A 294 23.27 14.74 19.97
CA PHE A 294 23.45 14.47 21.40
C PHE A 294 22.25 14.99 22.21
N LEU A 295 22.21 14.73 23.51
CA LEU A 295 21.38 15.51 24.42
C LEU A 295 22.05 16.87 24.58
N TRP A 296 21.33 17.95 24.37
CA TRP A 296 21.90 19.28 24.50
C TRP A 296 20.88 20.26 25.04
N PHE A 297 21.38 21.30 25.69
CA PHE A 297 20.62 22.49 26.00
C PHE A 297 21.56 23.70 26.00
N VAL A 298 20.98 24.89 25.92
CA VAL A 298 21.71 26.15 26.09
C VAL A 298 21.43 26.64 27.51
N SER A 299 22.48 26.86 28.30
CA SER A 299 22.33 27.36 29.67
C SER A 299 21.76 28.78 29.69
N THR A 300 21.31 29.24 30.85
CA THR A 300 20.82 30.62 31.03
C THR A 300 21.86 31.70 30.70
N GLU A 301 23.14 31.34 30.66
CA GLU A 301 24.27 32.21 30.33
C GLU A 301 24.79 31.96 28.91
N ASN A 302 23.99 31.31 28.05
CA ASN A 302 24.30 31.01 26.65
C ASN A 302 25.48 30.06 26.41
N TYR A 303 25.79 29.17 27.35
CA TYR A 303 26.76 28.09 27.12
C TYR A 303 26.07 26.86 26.54
N LEU A 304 26.70 26.23 25.55
CA LEU A 304 26.20 24.99 24.97
C LEU A 304 26.62 23.81 25.86
N VAL A 305 25.65 23.11 26.43
CA VAL A 305 25.85 21.92 27.25
C VAL A 305 25.45 20.69 26.43
N ILE A 306 26.32 19.69 26.40
CA ILE A 306 26.16 18.49 25.56
C ILE A 306 26.37 17.23 26.42
N ALA A 307 25.50 16.24 26.30
CA ALA A 307 25.61 14.94 26.95
C ALA A 307 25.31 13.79 25.99
N GLY A 308 25.96 12.64 26.17
CA GLY A 308 25.72 11.47 25.32
C GLY A 308 24.52 10.66 25.80
N ARG A 309 23.77 10.08 24.86
CA ARG A 309 22.62 9.20 25.16
C ARG A 309 23.06 7.78 25.50
N ASP A 310 24.11 7.32 24.83
CA ASP A 310 24.60 5.95 24.90
C ASP A 310 26.09 5.95 25.26
N MET A 311 26.57 4.80 25.77
CA MET A 311 27.99 4.58 26.06
C MET A 311 28.89 4.91 24.87
N GLN A 312 28.48 4.56 23.64
CA GLN A 312 29.23 4.88 22.42
C GLN A 312 29.28 6.39 22.14
N GLN A 313 28.20 7.13 22.45
CA GLN A 313 28.19 8.59 22.32
C GLN A 313 29.02 9.26 23.42
N ASN A 314 29.01 8.73 24.64
CA ASN A 314 29.88 9.17 25.73
C ASN A 314 31.36 8.96 25.38
N GLU A 315 31.70 7.87 24.68
CA GLU A 315 33.05 7.66 24.14
C GLU A 315 33.37 8.62 22.97
N LEU A 316 32.39 9.01 22.16
CA LEU A 316 32.58 10.05 21.14
C LEU A 316 32.84 11.43 21.77
N LEU A 317 32.20 11.72 22.91
CA LEU A 317 32.38 12.96 23.67
C LEU A 317 33.68 12.96 24.49
N GLY A 318 33.98 11.87 25.20
CA GLY A 318 35.13 11.74 26.11
C GLY A 318 36.38 11.06 25.50
N GLY A 319 36.26 10.43 24.33
CA GLY A 319 37.32 9.63 23.69
C GLY A 319 38.48 10.44 23.13
N TRP A 320 38.39 11.76 23.16
CA TRP A 320 39.44 12.65 22.64
C TRP A 320 40.69 12.72 23.52
N LEU A 321 40.68 12.20 24.75
CA LEU A 321 41.92 12.08 25.53
C LEU A 321 42.87 10.98 25.00
N ARG A 322 42.41 10.08 24.11
CA ARG A 322 43.30 9.07 23.50
C ARG A 322 44.24 9.64 22.44
N VAL A 323 43.95 10.82 21.92
CA VAL A 323 44.61 11.37 20.73
C VAL A 323 45.78 12.30 21.12
N MET A 324 45.85 12.78 22.36
CA MET A 324 46.93 13.68 22.78
C MET A 324 48.20 12.94 23.27
N THR A 325 48.10 11.67 23.68
CA THR A 325 49.26 10.93 24.24
C THR A 325 49.99 10.06 23.22
N ALA A 326 49.40 9.78 22.06
CA ALA A 326 50.05 9.06 20.98
C ALA A 326 50.45 10.04 19.88
N VAL A 327 51.74 10.40 19.84
CA VAL A 327 52.47 10.99 18.70
C VAL A 327 51.61 11.24 17.45
N LEU A 328 51.01 12.42 17.32
CA LEU A 328 50.20 12.77 16.15
C LEU A 328 50.72 14.04 15.51
N THR A 329 51.30 13.83 14.33
CA THR A 329 51.70 14.87 13.39
C THR A 329 50.50 15.73 12.99
N LEU A 330 50.79 16.98 12.59
CA LEU A 330 49.84 18.03 12.19
C LEU A 330 48.75 17.58 11.18
N ALA A 331 49.01 16.53 10.41
CA ALA A 331 48.10 16.00 9.38
C ALA A 331 46.79 15.43 9.95
N THR A 332 46.84 14.73 11.08
CA THR A 332 45.67 14.11 11.71
C THR A 332 44.78 15.12 12.43
N ILE A 333 45.37 16.20 12.97
CA ILE A 333 44.64 17.31 13.59
C ILE A 333 43.88 18.10 12.51
N LEU A 334 44.50 18.35 11.35
CA LEU A 334 43.87 19.04 10.22
C LEU A 334 42.78 18.20 9.53
N HIS A 335 42.99 16.89 9.40
CA HIS A 335 42.00 15.99 8.77
C HIS A 335 40.72 15.93 9.60
N TRP A 336 40.82 15.90 10.94
CA TRP A 336 39.67 15.83 11.84
C TRP A 336 38.91 17.14 12.01
N ARG A 337 39.59 18.30 11.91
CA ARG A 337 38.97 19.63 11.93
C ARG A 337 37.97 19.84 10.77
N ARG A 338 38.02 18.99 9.75
CA ARG A 338 37.15 18.97 8.56
C ARG A 338 35.89 18.10 8.73
N TYR A 339 35.86 17.20 9.72
CA TYR A 339 34.68 16.41 10.10
C TYR A 339 34.11 17.01 11.38
N ASN A 340 32.97 17.69 11.29
CA ASN A 340 32.24 18.39 12.36
C ASN A 340 31.94 17.53 13.61
N CYS A 341 32.97 17.19 14.38
CA CYS A 341 32.90 16.31 15.53
C CYS A 341 33.40 17.06 16.77
N VAL A 342 32.72 16.82 17.89
CA VAL A 342 32.95 17.40 19.23
C VAL A 342 34.45 17.42 19.53
N SER A 343 35.09 18.59 19.44
CA SER A 343 36.47 18.75 19.91
C SER A 343 36.38 19.24 21.35
N PHE A 344 36.74 18.40 22.33
CA PHE A 344 36.87 18.84 23.73
C PHE A 344 38.16 19.67 23.83
N VAL A 345 38.02 20.98 24.03
CA VAL A 345 39.12 21.94 24.05
C VAL A 345 39.57 22.18 25.50
N ILE A 346 40.78 22.68 25.69
CA ILE A 346 41.39 22.95 27.02
C ILE A 346 40.48 23.80 27.92
N ASP A 347 39.71 24.72 27.33
CA ASP A 347 38.78 25.61 28.05
C ASP A 347 37.40 24.99 28.36
N ASP A 348 37.11 23.79 27.85
CA ASP A 348 35.84 23.09 28.11
C ASP A 348 35.86 22.36 29.46
N ILE A 349 34.68 22.24 30.09
CA ILE A 349 34.54 21.56 31.40
C ILE A 349 33.74 20.28 31.25
N TYR A 350 34.24 19.22 31.88
CA TYR A 350 33.55 17.93 31.98
C TYR A 350 32.80 17.83 33.30
N VAL A 351 31.54 17.38 33.26
CA VAL A 351 30.65 17.25 34.42
C VAL A 351 30.06 15.84 34.45
N HIS A 352 30.07 15.21 35.63
CA HIS A 352 29.56 13.86 35.83
C HIS A 352 29.06 13.64 37.26
N ALA A 353 27.98 12.90 37.43
CA ALA A 353 27.49 12.44 38.73
C ALA A 353 28.18 11.13 39.13
N ASP A 354 28.59 10.96 40.40
CA ASP A 354 29.24 9.73 40.87
C ASP A 354 28.23 8.58 41.04
N LEU A 355 27.64 8.17 39.92
CA LEU A 355 26.54 7.24 39.83
C LEU A 355 26.73 6.34 38.61
N HIS A 356 26.40 5.06 38.79
CA HIS A 356 26.50 4.09 37.72
C HIS A 356 25.44 4.37 36.64
N GLY A 357 25.89 4.65 35.42
CA GLY A 357 25.01 4.98 34.29
C GLY A 357 24.56 6.45 34.28
N ALA A 358 25.25 7.36 34.97
CA ALA A 358 25.08 8.79 34.75
C ALA A 358 25.61 9.22 33.38
N ALA A 359 25.01 10.28 32.82
CA ALA A 359 25.46 10.83 31.55
C ALA A 359 26.77 11.63 31.73
N SER A 360 27.69 11.44 30.78
CA SER A 360 28.87 12.28 30.59
C SER A 360 28.46 13.60 29.94
N VAL A 361 28.64 14.71 30.67
CA VAL A 361 28.25 16.05 30.21
C VAL A 361 29.50 16.89 29.93
N ILE A 362 29.50 17.64 28.83
CA ILE A 362 30.54 18.60 28.46
C ILE A 362 29.89 19.97 28.32
N VAL A 363 30.46 20.96 28.98
CA VAL A 363 30.10 22.37 28.81
C VAL A 363 31.09 23.01 27.85
N LYS A 364 30.59 23.51 26.73
CA LYS A 364 31.39 24.18 25.71
C LYS A 364 31.65 25.63 26.07
N ASN A 365 32.92 25.97 26.29
CA ASN A 365 33.30 27.35 26.55
C ASN A 365 33.47 28.10 25.21
N SER A 366 32.55 29.03 24.93
CA SER A 366 32.61 29.85 23.72
C SER A 366 33.48 31.10 23.90
N ILE A 367 33.85 31.45 25.16
CA ILE A 367 34.61 32.64 25.52
C ILE A 367 35.94 32.17 26.12
N SER A 368 36.99 32.13 25.29
CA SER A 368 38.32 31.69 25.73
C SER A 368 38.90 32.65 26.76
N GLY A 369 39.41 32.09 27.88
CA GLY A 369 40.06 32.85 28.95
C GLY A 369 39.17 33.24 30.14
N GLU A 370 37.85 33.08 30.05
CA GLU A 370 36.94 33.27 31.20
C GLU A 370 36.46 31.94 31.78
N PRO A 371 36.42 31.78 33.12
CA PRO A 371 35.90 30.58 33.75
C PRO A 371 34.39 30.48 33.55
N ILE A 372 33.90 29.26 33.28
CA ILE A 372 32.46 29.00 33.16
C ILE A 372 31.78 29.35 34.49
N PRO A 373 30.69 30.14 34.49
CA PRO A 373 30.10 30.56 35.75
C PRO A 373 29.48 29.39 36.53
N PRO A 374 29.41 29.48 37.87
CA PRO A 374 28.90 28.41 38.72
C PRO A 374 27.45 28.01 38.41
N SER A 375 26.64 28.94 37.89
CA SER A 375 25.24 28.70 37.56
C SER A 375 25.08 27.73 36.37
N THR A 376 25.91 27.88 35.33
CA THR A 376 25.99 26.96 34.20
C THR A 376 26.51 25.59 34.63
N LEU A 377 27.52 25.53 35.51
CA LEU A 377 28.03 24.27 36.06
C LEU A 377 26.97 23.53 36.88
N TYR A 378 26.18 24.27 37.66
CA TYR A 378 25.05 23.71 38.41
C TYR A 378 23.99 23.11 37.48
N GLN A 379 23.61 23.81 36.40
CA GLN A 379 22.67 23.29 35.39
C GLN A 379 23.20 22.04 34.68
N ALA A 380 24.49 22.02 34.32
CA ALA A 380 25.13 20.84 33.74
C ALA A 380 25.19 19.66 34.73
N GLY A 381 25.41 19.92 36.01
CA GLY A 381 25.36 18.93 37.07
C GLY A 381 23.98 18.32 37.23
N ILE A 382 22.93 19.15 37.21
CA ILE A 382 21.53 18.69 37.20
C ILE A 382 21.29 17.77 36.00
N MET A 383 21.73 18.15 34.80
CA MET A 383 21.56 17.32 33.60
C MET A 383 22.20 15.93 33.77
N SER A 384 23.39 15.84 34.35
CA SER A 384 24.07 14.56 34.60
C SER A 384 23.30 13.68 35.59
N VAL A 385 22.77 14.27 36.67
CA VAL A 385 21.99 13.55 37.69
C VAL A 385 20.62 13.12 37.14
N CYS A 386 19.93 14.00 36.41
CA CYS A 386 18.63 13.69 35.79
C CYS A 386 18.74 12.58 34.74
N GLN A 387 19.88 12.47 34.05
CA GLN A 387 20.15 11.42 33.06
C GLN A 387 20.87 10.21 33.68
N SER A 388 20.54 9.88 34.92
CA SER A 388 21.09 8.74 35.66
C SER A 388 19.98 7.94 36.33
N LYS A 389 20.31 6.74 36.83
CA LYS A 389 19.39 5.91 37.61
C LYS A 389 18.92 6.57 38.92
N ALA A 390 19.60 7.60 39.41
CA ALA A 390 19.18 8.32 40.61
C ALA A 390 17.93 9.17 40.40
N TRP A 391 17.63 9.58 39.15
CA TRP A 391 16.41 10.32 38.83
C TRP A 391 15.16 9.49 39.09
N ASP A 392 15.12 8.25 38.58
CA ASP A 392 14.01 7.32 38.79
C ASP A 392 13.88 6.93 40.27
N ALA A 393 15.01 6.80 40.96
CA ALA A 393 15.07 6.46 42.38
C ALA A 393 14.81 7.67 43.31
N LYS A 394 14.64 8.88 42.77
CA LYS A 394 14.48 10.14 43.53
C LYS A 394 15.59 10.38 44.57
N ILE A 395 16.80 9.94 44.27
CA ILE A 395 17.97 10.11 45.15
C ILE A 395 18.63 11.44 44.81
N ILE A 396 18.82 12.29 45.82
CA ILE A 396 19.55 13.55 45.67
C ILE A 396 21.05 13.25 45.80
N THR A 397 21.79 13.47 44.72
CA THR A 397 23.25 13.28 44.67
C THR A 397 23.93 14.49 44.08
N SER A 398 25.18 14.73 44.50
CA SER A 398 26.03 15.75 43.89
C SER A 398 26.65 15.26 42.59
N ALA A 399 26.89 16.20 41.68
CA ALA A 399 27.77 16.02 40.54
C ALA A 399 29.10 16.72 40.79
N TYR A 400 30.17 16.20 40.19
CA TYR A 400 31.48 16.85 40.18
C TYR A 400 31.77 17.36 38.77
N TRP A 401 32.65 18.36 38.70
CA TRP A 401 33.17 18.86 37.44
C TRP A 401 34.70 18.84 37.49
N VAL A 402 35.31 18.66 36.33
CA VAL A 402 36.77 18.61 36.17
C VAL A 402 37.18 19.34 34.90
N THR A 403 38.38 19.90 34.95
CA THR A 403 39.02 20.53 33.80
C THR A 403 39.59 19.48 32.84
N HIS A 404 39.90 19.92 31.63
CA HIS A 404 40.46 19.06 30.59
C HIS A 404 41.69 18.26 31.06
N GLU A 405 42.61 18.90 31.79
CA GLU A 405 43.88 18.30 32.23
C GLU A 405 43.72 17.21 33.30
N GLN A 406 42.62 17.25 34.05
CA GLN A 406 42.36 16.32 35.17
C GLN A 406 41.69 15.02 34.73
N CYS A 407 41.22 14.96 33.48
CA CYS A 407 40.63 13.78 32.91
C CYS A 407 41.76 12.81 32.50
N VAL A 408 41.99 11.72 33.24
CA VAL A 408 42.90 10.62 32.83
C VAL A 408 42.21 9.27 32.91
N ARG A 409 42.35 8.44 31.87
CA ARG A 409 41.76 7.09 31.84
C ARG A 409 42.69 6.12 32.58
N ALA A 410 42.15 5.40 33.56
CA ALA A 410 42.89 4.34 34.24
C ALA A 410 43.09 3.13 33.30
N PRO A 411 44.31 2.59 33.15
CA PRO A 411 44.55 1.39 32.35
C PRO A 411 43.89 0.17 33.01
N GLY A 412 43.08 -0.58 32.25
CA GLY A 412 42.50 -1.87 32.67
C GLY A 412 41.03 -1.89 33.12
N ILE A 413 40.30 -0.77 33.08
CA ILE A 413 38.87 -0.73 33.44
C ILE A 413 37.98 -0.93 32.18
N GLN A 414 37.03 -1.88 32.27
CA GLN A 414 36.01 -2.12 31.24
C GLN A 414 35.12 -0.87 31.04
N ASN A 415 34.61 -0.72 29.83
CA ASN A 415 33.84 0.43 29.39
C ASN A 415 32.72 0.81 30.37
N GLY A 416 32.68 2.06 30.82
CA GLY A 416 31.62 2.59 31.68
C GLY A 416 32.09 3.40 32.90
N THR A 417 33.33 3.22 33.37
CA THR A 417 33.90 4.00 34.48
C THR A 417 35.07 4.83 33.97
N TYR A 418 34.76 6.03 33.51
CA TYR A 418 35.74 6.92 32.92
C TYR A 418 36.05 8.02 33.95
N TRP A 419 37.34 8.22 34.20
CA TRP A 419 37.92 9.30 35.02
C TRP A 419 37.97 9.02 36.53
N ARG A 420 39.19 8.72 37.01
CA ARG A 420 39.50 8.81 38.44
C ARG A 420 40.03 10.23 38.66
N VAL A 421 39.26 11.09 39.33
CA VAL A 421 39.72 12.44 39.70
C VAL A 421 40.72 12.27 40.85
N PRO A 422 42.02 12.63 40.68
CA PRO A 422 42.96 12.57 41.77
C PRO A 422 42.66 13.72 42.74
N TYR A 423 41.89 13.40 43.79
CA TYR A 423 41.62 14.22 44.97
C TYR A 423 40.81 15.52 44.76
N TYR A 424 39.71 15.64 45.52
CA TYR A 424 38.96 16.88 45.72
C TYR A 424 39.87 17.95 46.34
N ARG A 425 39.75 19.20 45.86
CA ARG A 425 39.96 20.39 46.67
C ARG A 425 38.63 21.10 46.85
#